data_AF-A0AB38CZH1-F1
#
_entry.id   AF-A0AB38CZH1-F1
#
_cell.length_a   1.000
_cell.length_b   1.000
_cell.length_c   1.000
_cell.angle_alpha   90.00
_cell.angle_beta   90.00
_cell.angle_gamma   90.00
#
_symmetry.space_group_name_H-M   'P 1'
#
loop_
_entity.id
_entity.type
_entity.pdbx_description
1 polymer ?
#
loop_
_entity_poly.entity_id
_entity_poly.type
_entity_poly.pdbx_seq_one_letter_code
_entity_poly.pdbx_strand_id
1 'polypeptide(L)'
;MPPLAWGDVMRWEAESIRGVKAALTKRGVTAQEVADALGRLPLFATWEGQSGTAAKESLDRLAKYLVEHADEMTALAVALDPAADAVKKVRDELGKVQVKADGWHIEIDPVTSAVTPTAAALNGSSPSELLFRVAQLQSDVKQVLAMAELVDQDLARAISDGKRMPGSLTHTLESMVPKPLPPEMHPTSSEQNFTKAEDFIYDEMMKNLKSPKFLAMKKQFEEGLLLHPLDTADAYKAFYDLVQTDGPWDHKPMIRDLVGIQKGDGLYFQQPGTDRQVYYDLYSNVHYGYMGRAAGIPPALLEAIPNIPTGPTGVNDASDDLYVAAGIAMYDKYGPNMTATQFHQGLTDLINQLDAAQQSGQNITMKHGYK
;
A
#
# COMPACT_ATOMS: atom_id res chain seq x y z
N MET A 1 -4.46 -0.19 8.99
CA MET A 1 -5.89 0.16 8.80
C MET A 1 -6.48 0.52 10.15
N PRO A 2 -7.40 1.50 10.24
CA PRO A 2 -8.15 1.72 11.48
C PRO A 2 -8.92 0.43 11.84
N PRO A 3 -9.04 0.08 13.13
CA PRO A 3 -9.77 -1.12 13.55
C PRO A 3 -11.24 -1.01 13.15
N LEU A 4 -11.85 -2.13 12.75
CA LEU A 4 -13.27 -2.18 12.37
C LEU A 4 -14.17 -1.65 13.49
N ALA A 5 -15.11 -0.75 13.14
CA ALA A 5 -16.13 -0.28 14.06
C ALA A 5 -17.41 -1.13 13.96
N TRP A 6 -18.23 -1.07 15.01
CA TRP A 6 -19.51 -1.78 15.09
C TRP A 6 -20.40 -1.58 13.83
N GLY A 7 -20.51 -0.34 13.37
CA GLY A 7 -21.30 0.04 12.20
C GLY A 7 -20.74 -0.51 10.89
N ASP A 8 -19.44 -0.77 10.78
CA ASP A 8 -18.81 -1.34 9.60
C ASP A 8 -19.20 -2.81 9.46
N VAL A 9 -19.03 -3.58 10.55
CA VAL A 9 -19.33 -5.01 10.57
C VAL A 9 -20.84 -5.26 10.45
N MET A 10 -21.68 -4.34 10.96
CA MET A 10 -23.13 -4.41 10.81
C MET A 10 -23.61 -4.35 9.36
N ARG A 11 -22.80 -3.84 8.43
CA ARG A 11 -23.13 -3.73 7.00
C ARG A 11 -22.68 -4.94 6.20
N TRP A 12 -21.94 -5.88 6.80
CA TRP A 12 -21.45 -7.04 6.08
C TRP A 12 -22.58 -7.98 5.67
N GLU A 13 -22.50 -8.45 4.41
CA GLU A 13 -23.48 -9.34 3.81
C GLU A 13 -22.80 -10.56 3.18
N ALA A 14 -22.98 -11.71 3.82
CA ALA A 14 -22.46 -12.99 3.31
C ALA A 14 -22.99 -13.30 1.89
N GLU A 15 -24.22 -12.89 1.57
CA GLU A 15 -24.81 -13.09 0.24
C GLU A 15 -24.11 -12.28 -0.85
N SER A 16 -23.53 -11.12 -0.52
CA SER A 16 -22.75 -10.35 -1.48
C SER A 16 -21.48 -11.12 -1.88
N ILE A 17 -20.82 -11.77 -0.92
CA ILE A 17 -19.65 -12.63 -1.15
C ILE A 17 -20.04 -13.85 -2.01
N ARG A 18 -21.17 -14.50 -1.70
CA ARG A 18 -21.71 -15.61 -2.51
C ARG A 18 -22.08 -15.16 -3.93
N GLY A 19 -22.58 -13.94 -4.09
CA GLY A 19 -22.83 -13.32 -5.39
C GLY A 19 -21.56 -13.15 -6.23
N VAL A 20 -20.47 -12.68 -5.61
CA VAL A 20 -19.15 -12.58 -6.27
C VAL A 20 -18.63 -13.95 -6.69
N LYS A 21 -18.70 -14.95 -5.80
CA LYS A 21 -18.37 -16.34 -6.13
C LYS A 21 -19.13 -16.85 -7.36
N ALA A 22 -20.45 -16.63 -7.40
CA ALA A 22 -21.28 -17.08 -8.52
C ALA A 22 -20.86 -16.41 -9.83
N ALA A 23 -20.54 -15.11 -9.80
CA ALA A 23 -20.05 -14.38 -10.96
C ALA A 23 -18.68 -14.90 -11.44
N LEU A 24 -17.74 -15.17 -10.52
CA LEU A 24 -16.42 -15.73 -10.84
C LEU A 24 -16.54 -17.12 -11.45
N THR A 25 -17.34 -18.00 -10.85
CA THR A 25 -17.59 -19.36 -11.36
C THR A 25 -18.12 -19.31 -12.79
N LYS A 26 -19.12 -18.45 -13.06
CA LYS A 26 -19.69 -18.28 -14.40
C LYS A 26 -18.65 -17.80 -15.41
N ARG A 27 -17.82 -16.82 -15.05
CA ARG A 27 -16.78 -16.26 -15.93
C ARG A 27 -15.65 -17.26 -16.20
N GLY A 28 -15.25 -18.05 -15.20
CA GLY A 28 -14.27 -19.12 -15.37
C GLY A 28 -14.74 -20.16 -16.38
N VAL A 29 -16.00 -20.62 -16.27
CA VAL A 29 -16.60 -21.54 -17.26
C VAL A 29 -16.59 -20.93 -18.67
N THR A 30 -17.01 -19.68 -18.82
CA THR A 30 -16.99 -19.02 -20.14
C THR A 30 -15.57 -18.90 -20.72
N ALA A 31 -14.56 -18.61 -19.90
CA ALA A 31 -13.16 -18.55 -20.35
C ALA A 31 -12.65 -19.91 -20.84
N GLN A 32 -12.99 -20.99 -20.12
CA GLN A 32 -12.68 -22.35 -20.52
C GLN A 32 -13.38 -22.75 -21.84
N GLU A 33 -14.66 -22.41 -22.00
CA GLU A 33 -15.42 -22.68 -23.23
C GLU A 33 -14.80 -21.96 -24.45
N VAL A 34 -14.34 -20.72 -24.28
CA VAL A 34 -13.64 -19.99 -25.34
C VAL A 34 -12.30 -20.64 -25.67
N ALA A 35 -11.52 -21.04 -24.67
CA ALA A 35 -10.25 -21.74 -24.88
C ALA A 35 -10.43 -23.03 -25.68
N ASP A 36 -11.41 -23.85 -25.30
CA ASP A 36 -11.77 -25.09 -25.99
C ASP A 36 -12.22 -24.84 -27.44
N ALA A 37 -12.98 -23.76 -27.68
CA ALA A 37 -13.45 -23.41 -29.01
C ALA A 37 -12.32 -22.97 -29.95
N LEU A 38 -11.32 -22.23 -29.44
CA LEU A 38 -10.14 -21.81 -30.22
C LEU A 38 -9.36 -23.03 -30.75
N GLY A 39 -9.21 -24.08 -29.93
CA GLY A 39 -8.54 -25.32 -30.34
C GLY A 39 -9.30 -26.16 -31.37
N ARG A 40 -10.58 -25.85 -31.65
CA ARG A 40 -11.45 -26.62 -32.55
C ARG A 40 -11.78 -25.89 -33.86
N LEU A 41 -11.19 -24.72 -34.11
CA LEU A 41 -11.52 -23.93 -35.30
C LEU A 41 -11.17 -24.70 -36.61
N PRO A 42 -12.13 -24.90 -37.53
CA PRO A 42 -11.92 -25.71 -38.74
C PRO A 42 -10.90 -25.13 -39.74
N LEU A 43 -10.64 -23.82 -39.67
CA LEU A 43 -9.79 -23.08 -40.61
C LEU A 43 -8.34 -23.62 -40.66
N PHE A 44 -7.91 -24.37 -39.64
CA PHE A 44 -6.55 -24.89 -39.50
C PHE A 44 -6.25 -26.16 -40.29
N ALA A 45 -7.29 -26.85 -40.78
CA ALA A 45 -7.10 -28.01 -41.65
C ALA A 45 -6.58 -27.62 -43.04
N THR A 46 -6.79 -26.37 -43.46
CA THR A 46 -6.51 -25.91 -44.83
C THR A 46 -5.50 -24.78 -44.92
N TRP A 47 -5.15 -24.14 -43.79
CA TRP A 47 -4.18 -23.03 -43.79
C TRP A 47 -2.76 -23.54 -43.55
N GLU A 48 -2.03 -23.73 -44.65
CA GLU A 48 -0.65 -24.22 -44.70
C GLU A 48 0.37 -23.08 -44.94
N GLY A 49 1.66 -23.37 -44.71
CA GLY A 49 2.76 -22.40 -44.83
C GLY A 49 3.09 -21.66 -43.52
N GLN A 50 4.12 -20.81 -43.55
CA GLN A 50 4.67 -20.16 -42.35
C GLN A 50 3.63 -19.29 -41.59
N SER A 51 2.72 -18.62 -42.32
CA SER A 51 1.65 -17.83 -41.71
C SER A 51 0.62 -18.70 -40.98
N GLY A 52 0.31 -19.88 -41.51
CA GLY A 52 -0.57 -20.85 -40.85
C GLY A 52 0.05 -21.43 -39.58
N THR A 53 1.36 -21.72 -39.59
CA THR A 53 2.09 -22.15 -38.38
C THR A 53 2.09 -21.07 -37.31
N ALA A 54 2.41 -19.82 -37.67
CA ALA A 54 2.42 -18.70 -36.72
C ALA A 54 1.03 -18.43 -36.12
N ALA A 55 -0.04 -18.57 -36.91
CA ALA A 55 -1.41 -18.41 -36.43
C ALA A 55 -1.80 -19.50 -35.41
N LYS A 56 -1.43 -20.77 -35.67
CA LYS A 56 -1.66 -21.89 -34.73
C LYS A 56 -0.96 -21.65 -33.40
N GLU A 57 0.34 -21.33 -33.43
CA GLU A 57 1.11 -21.04 -32.21
C GLU A 57 0.55 -19.86 -31.41
N SER A 58 0.06 -18.81 -32.07
CA SER A 58 -0.53 -17.65 -31.40
C SER A 58 -1.82 -18.02 -30.66
N LEU A 59 -2.66 -18.85 -31.28
CA LEU A 59 -3.93 -19.28 -30.71
C LEU A 59 -3.76 -20.32 -29.61
N ASP A 60 -2.76 -21.21 -29.73
CA ASP A 60 -2.40 -22.13 -28.64
C ASP A 60 -1.97 -21.36 -27.39
N ARG A 61 -1.17 -20.28 -27.56
CA ARG A 61 -0.81 -19.39 -26.45
C ARG A 61 -2.03 -18.71 -25.83
N LEU A 62 -2.96 -18.22 -26.66
CA LEU A 62 -4.19 -17.57 -26.17
C LEU A 62 -5.11 -18.54 -25.44
N ALA A 63 -5.28 -19.76 -25.98
CA ALA A 63 -6.07 -20.80 -25.33
C ALA A 63 -5.47 -21.17 -23.97
N LYS A 64 -4.15 -21.37 -23.89
CA LYS A 64 -3.45 -21.64 -22.62
C LYS A 64 -3.68 -20.53 -21.58
N TYR A 65 -3.57 -19.26 -22.00
CA TYR A 65 -3.85 -18.12 -21.12
C TYR A 65 -5.27 -18.13 -20.57
N LEU A 66 -6.27 -18.43 -21.42
CA LEU A 66 -7.67 -18.47 -21.01
C LEU A 66 -7.97 -19.63 -20.04
N VAL A 67 -7.30 -20.78 -20.20
CA VAL A 67 -7.38 -21.90 -19.24
C VAL A 67 -6.80 -21.51 -17.89
N GLU A 68 -5.57 -20.96 -17.88
CA GLU A 68 -4.94 -20.50 -16.64
C GLU A 68 -5.81 -19.47 -15.91
N HIS A 69 -6.43 -18.55 -16.66
CA HIS A 69 -7.34 -17.55 -16.10
C HIS A 69 -8.66 -18.15 -15.57
N ALA A 70 -9.18 -19.21 -16.20
CA ALA A 70 -10.35 -19.93 -15.73
C ALA A 70 -10.07 -20.67 -14.41
N ASP A 71 -8.88 -21.26 -14.28
CA ASP A 71 -8.43 -21.93 -13.06
C ASP A 71 -8.28 -20.95 -11.90
N GLU A 72 -7.71 -19.75 -12.14
CA GLU A 72 -7.62 -18.66 -11.16
C GLU A 72 -9.01 -18.22 -10.65
N MET A 73 -9.96 -17.99 -11.56
CA MET A 73 -11.32 -17.61 -11.17
C MET A 73 -12.01 -18.69 -10.34
N THR A 74 -11.77 -19.96 -10.66
CA THR A 74 -12.33 -21.11 -9.93
C THR A 74 -11.72 -21.22 -8.52
N ALA A 75 -10.39 -21.07 -8.41
CA ALA A 75 -9.69 -21.08 -7.14
C ALA A 75 -10.19 -19.96 -6.21
N LEU A 76 -10.32 -18.74 -6.73
CA LEU A 76 -10.86 -17.62 -5.97
C LEU A 76 -12.32 -17.87 -5.55
N ALA A 77 -13.15 -18.40 -6.46
CA ALA A 77 -14.55 -18.72 -6.15
C ALA A 77 -14.67 -19.74 -4.99
N VAL A 78 -13.78 -20.75 -4.93
CA VAL A 78 -13.76 -21.73 -3.83
C VAL A 78 -13.34 -21.08 -2.50
N ALA A 79 -12.37 -20.17 -2.54
CA ALA A 79 -11.88 -19.49 -1.33
C ALA A 79 -12.91 -18.54 -0.69
N LEU A 80 -13.90 -18.07 -1.45
CA LEU A 80 -14.95 -17.15 -0.95
C LEU A 80 -16.04 -17.85 -0.10
N ASP A 81 -16.20 -19.17 -0.19
CA ASP A 81 -17.24 -19.90 0.56
C ASP A 81 -17.01 -19.86 2.09
N PRO A 82 -15.82 -20.25 2.60
CA PRO A 82 -15.55 -20.18 4.04
C PRO A 82 -15.63 -18.76 4.58
N ALA A 83 -15.25 -17.76 3.77
CA ALA A 83 -15.33 -16.36 4.17
C ALA A 83 -16.79 -15.88 4.29
N ALA A 84 -17.67 -16.28 3.37
CA ALA A 84 -19.10 -15.97 3.47
C ALA A 84 -19.73 -16.58 4.74
N ASP A 85 -19.36 -17.82 5.09
CA ASP A 85 -19.84 -18.48 6.31
C ASP A 85 -19.31 -17.81 7.58
N ALA A 86 -18.04 -17.39 7.58
CA ALA A 86 -17.42 -16.67 8.68
C ALA A 86 -18.06 -15.29 8.90
N VAL A 87 -18.30 -14.53 7.82
CA VAL A 87 -19.04 -13.26 7.86
C VAL A 87 -20.44 -13.45 8.44
N LYS A 88 -21.16 -14.49 8.01
CA LYS A 88 -22.48 -14.81 8.56
C LYS A 88 -22.39 -15.07 10.07
N LYS A 89 -21.41 -15.85 10.53
CA LYS A 89 -21.23 -16.15 11.95
C LYS A 89 -20.94 -14.89 12.77
N VAL A 90 -20.08 -14.00 12.28
CA VAL A 90 -19.81 -12.71 12.93
C VAL A 90 -21.09 -11.87 13.04
N ARG A 91 -21.88 -11.79 11.95
CA ARG A 91 -23.18 -11.08 11.95
C ARG A 91 -24.17 -11.66 12.95
N ASP A 92 -24.26 -12.99 13.06
CA ASP A 92 -25.12 -13.66 14.03
C ASP A 92 -24.71 -13.32 15.48
N GLU A 93 -23.40 -13.29 15.79
CA GLU A 93 -22.89 -12.89 17.12
C GLU A 93 -23.11 -11.39 17.42
N LEU A 94 -22.89 -10.51 16.44
CA LEU A 94 -23.25 -9.09 16.55
C LEU A 94 -24.73 -8.91 16.88
N GLY A 95 -25.61 -9.66 16.19
CA GLY A 95 -27.04 -9.62 16.44
C GLY A 95 -27.41 -10.01 17.88
N LYS A 96 -26.74 -11.02 18.45
CA LYS A 96 -26.96 -11.41 19.86
C LYS A 96 -26.52 -10.31 20.83
N VAL A 97 -25.37 -9.68 20.58
CA VAL A 97 -24.88 -8.57 21.40
C VAL A 97 -25.79 -7.34 21.27
N GLN A 98 -26.32 -7.05 20.09
CA GLN A 98 -27.30 -5.97 19.88
C GLN A 98 -28.59 -6.23 20.67
N VAL A 99 -29.17 -7.43 20.58
CA VAL A 99 -30.38 -7.79 21.35
C VAL A 99 -30.15 -7.68 22.85
N LYS A 100 -28.95 -8.02 23.32
CA LYS A 100 -28.54 -7.87 24.73
C LYS A 100 -28.44 -6.40 25.15
N ALA A 101 -27.87 -5.56 24.29
CA ALA A 101 -27.80 -4.10 24.47
C ALA A 101 -29.20 -3.50 24.60
N ASP A 102 -30.08 -3.84 23.64
CA ASP A 102 -31.46 -3.37 23.58
C ASP A 102 -32.26 -3.80 24.82
N GLY A 103 -32.11 -5.06 25.24
CA GLY A 103 -32.74 -5.61 26.44
C GLY A 103 -32.26 -4.98 27.75
N TRP A 104 -31.08 -4.36 27.75
CA TRP A 104 -30.55 -3.60 28.89
C TRP A 104 -30.75 -2.08 28.75
N HIS A 105 -31.39 -1.63 27.67
CA HIS A 105 -31.51 -0.22 27.31
C HIS A 105 -30.15 0.51 27.24
N ILE A 106 -29.14 -0.18 26.72
CA ILE A 106 -27.79 0.34 26.52
C ILE A 106 -27.57 0.48 25.02
N GLU A 107 -26.99 1.59 24.60
CA GLU A 107 -26.67 1.87 23.20
C GLU A 107 -25.21 1.51 22.90
N ILE A 108 -24.99 1.08 21.65
CA ILE A 108 -23.65 0.87 21.09
C ILE A 108 -23.48 1.89 19.97
N ASP A 109 -22.49 2.77 20.10
CA ASP A 109 -22.17 3.75 19.08
C ASP A 109 -21.62 3.05 17.83
N PRO A 110 -22.23 3.23 16.64
CA PRO A 110 -21.80 2.53 15.43
C PRO A 110 -20.45 3.00 14.90
N VAL A 111 -19.97 4.18 15.28
CA VAL A 111 -18.69 4.76 14.82
C VAL A 111 -17.59 4.50 15.83
N THR A 112 -17.86 4.74 17.11
CA THR A 112 -16.83 4.60 18.16
C THR A 112 -16.81 3.22 18.80
N SER A 113 -17.86 2.41 18.60
CA SER A 113 -18.08 1.13 19.30
C SER A 113 -18.13 1.27 20.83
N ALA A 114 -18.34 2.49 21.31
CA ALA A 114 -18.49 2.78 22.72
C ALA A 114 -19.87 2.35 23.20
N VAL A 115 -19.91 1.77 24.39
CA VAL A 115 -21.15 1.36 25.06
C VAL A 115 -21.59 2.45 26.02
N THR A 116 -22.80 2.98 25.82
CA THR A 116 -23.35 4.06 26.65
C THR A 116 -24.74 3.71 27.19
N PRO A 117 -24.99 3.90 28.50
CA PRO A 117 -26.31 3.66 29.06
C PRO A 117 -27.29 4.76 28.65
N THR A 118 -28.53 4.39 28.35
CA THR A 118 -29.61 5.36 28.11
C THR A 118 -30.25 5.85 29.41
N ALA A 119 -31.10 6.88 29.30
CA ALA A 119 -31.95 7.33 30.41
C ALA A 119 -32.85 6.21 30.98
N ALA A 120 -33.32 5.29 30.13
CA ALA A 120 -34.13 4.16 30.58
C ALA A 120 -33.31 3.16 31.42
N ALA A 121 -32.07 2.90 31.03
CA ALA A 121 -31.16 2.05 31.81
C ALA A 121 -30.82 2.67 33.18
N LEU A 122 -30.61 4.00 33.23
CA LEU A 122 -30.33 4.74 34.46
C LEU A 122 -31.49 4.70 35.46
N ASN A 123 -32.74 4.68 34.97
CA ASN A 123 -33.93 4.65 35.82
C ASN A 123 -34.35 3.22 36.24
N GLY A 124 -33.91 2.20 35.49
CA GLY A 124 -34.37 0.81 35.65
C GLY A 124 -33.39 -0.14 36.33
N SER A 125 -32.17 0.28 36.65
CA SER A 125 -31.12 -0.56 37.25
C SER A 125 -30.37 0.15 38.37
N SER A 126 -29.81 -0.60 39.32
CA SER A 126 -28.91 -0.01 40.31
C SER A 126 -27.60 0.48 39.65
N PRO A 127 -26.92 1.52 40.18
CA PRO A 127 -25.67 2.01 39.59
C PRO A 127 -24.58 0.94 39.46
N SER A 128 -24.45 0.04 40.43
CA SER A 128 -23.49 -1.07 40.40
C SER A 128 -23.81 -2.11 39.32
N GLU A 129 -25.10 -2.41 39.13
CA GLU A 129 -25.54 -3.35 38.10
C GLU A 129 -25.39 -2.74 36.70
N LEU A 130 -25.69 -1.46 36.54
CA LEU A 130 -25.50 -0.74 35.28
C LEU A 130 -24.03 -0.69 34.87
N LEU A 131 -23.12 -0.40 35.81
CA LEU A 131 -21.68 -0.42 35.56
C LEU A 131 -21.20 -1.82 35.12
N PHE A 132 -21.70 -2.88 35.78
CA PHE A 132 -21.38 -4.26 35.40
C PHE A 132 -21.88 -4.59 33.98
N ARG A 133 -23.13 -4.23 33.65
CA ARG A 133 -23.73 -4.46 32.32
C ARG A 133 -22.99 -3.71 31.22
N VAL A 134 -22.64 -2.43 31.43
CA VAL A 134 -21.84 -1.64 30.48
C VAL A 134 -20.47 -2.27 30.26
N ALA A 135 -19.77 -2.65 31.32
CA ALA A 135 -18.45 -3.30 31.20
C ALA A 135 -18.52 -4.64 30.48
N GLN A 136 -19.54 -5.46 30.78
CA GLN A 136 -19.75 -6.74 30.10
C GLN A 136 -20.06 -6.53 28.61
N LEU A 137 -20.97 -5.62 28.28
CA LEU A 137 -21.33 -5.35 26.89
C LEU A 137 -20.15 -4.77 26.10
N GLN A 138 -19.33 -3.92 26.73
CA GLN A 138 -18.11 -3.40 26.10
C GLN A 138 -17.09 -4.52 25.82
N SER A 139 -17.00 -5.52 26.69
CA SER A 139 -16.19 -6.72 26.45
C SER A 139 -16.74 -7.57 25.31
N ASP A 140 -18.06 -7.79 25.27
CA ASP A 140 -18.72 -8.55 24.21
C ASP A 140 -18.53 -7.86 22.84
N VAL A 141 -18.69 -6.53 22.76
CA VAL A 141 -18.41 -5.73 21.56
C VAL A 141 -16.96 -5.90 21.11
N LYS A 142 -15.99 -5.79 22.02
CA LYS A 142 -14.57 -5.95 21.70
C LYS A 142 -14.25 -7.35 21.16
N GLN A 143 -14.86 -8.39 21.73
CA GLN A 143 -14.64 -9.77 21.28
C GLN A 143 -15.18 -10.00 19.87
N VAL A 144 -16.38 -9.51 19.57
CA VAL A 144 -16.98 -9.68 18.24
C VAL A 144 -16.22 -8.86 17.18
N LEU A 145 -15.75 -7.65 17.50
CA LEU A 145 -14.91 -6.87 16.59
C LEU A 145 -13.55 -7.52 16.33
N ALA A 146 -12.95 -8.17 17.34
CA ALA A 146 -11.73 -8.96 17.13
C ALA A 146 -11.97 -10.17 16.21
N MET A 147 -13.13 -10.83 16.33
CA MET A 147 -13.51 -11.89 15.39
C MET A 147 -13.73 -11.34 13.97
N ALA A 148 -14.36 -10.18 13.85
CA ALA A 148 -14.57 -9.52 12.57
C ALA A 148 -13.23 -9.19 11.90
N GLU A 149 -12.29 -8.61 12.65
CA GLU A 149 -10.95 -8.26 12.15
C GLU A 149 -10.19 -9.50 11.62
N LEU A 150 -10.29 -10.64 12.31
CA LEU A 150 -9.71 -11.89 11.81
C LEU A 150 -10.37 -12.36 10.51
N VAL A 151 -11.70 -12.27 10.41
CA VAL A 151 -12.44 -12.65 9.20
C VAL A 151 -12.12 -11.71 8.02
N ASP A 152 -11.96 -10.41 8.28
CA ASP A 152 -11.55 -9.44 7.27
C ASP A 152 -10.15 -9.74 6.74
N GLN A 153 -9.20 -10.02 7.64
CA GLN A 153 -7.84 -10.40 7.28
C GLN A 153 -7.77 -11.73 6.52
N ASP A 154 -8.55 -12.73 6.94
CA ASP A 154 -8.63 -14.03 6.26
C ASP A 154 -9.25 -13.89 4.86
N LEU A 155 -10.28 -13.06 4.70
CA LEU A 155 -10.87 -12.77 3.40
C LEU A 155 -9.91 -11.96 2.52
N ALA A 156 -9.24 -10.94 3.08
CA ALA A 156 -8.23 -10.17 2.37
C ALA A 156 -7.11 -11.08 1.88
N ARG A 157 -6.64 -12.00 2.73
CA ARG A 157 -5.68 -13.04 2.36
C ARG A 157 -6.24 -13.94 1.26
N ALA A 158 -7.47 -14.44 1.38
CA ALA A 158 -8.09 -15.29 0.34
C ALA A 158 -8.21 -14.59 -1.02
N ILE A 159 -8.49 -13.28 -1.02
CA ILE A 159 -8.58 -12.46 -2.24
C ILE A 159 -7.18 -12.17 -2.81
N SER A 160 -6.24 -11.75 -1.95
CA SER A 160 -4.86 -11.43 -2.35
C SER A 160 -4.06 -12.67 -2.77
N ASP A 161 -4.33 -13.81 -2.15
CA ASP A 161 -3.77 -15.12 -2.48
C ASP A 161 -4.49 -15.78 -3.68
N GLY A 162 -5.43 -15.09 -4.35
CA GLY A 162 -6.20 -15.55 -5.51
C GLY A 162 -5.40 -16.07 -6.72
N LYS A 163 -4.06 -16.12 -6.61
CA LYS A 163 -3.17 -16.94 -7.42
C LYS A 163 -3.13 -18.45 -7.02
N ARG A 164 -3.87 -18.91 -5.97
CA ARG A 164 -3.88 -20.31 -5.44
C ARG A 164 -5.06 -20.49 -4.46
N MET A 165 -5.98 -21.48 -4.47
CA MET A 165 -5.92 -22.95 -4.71
C MET A 165 -7.36 -23.55 -4.86
N PRO A 166 -7.57 -24.88 -5.06
CA PRO A 166 -7.72 -25.77 -3.89
C PRO A 166 -7.25 -27.24 -4.07
N GLY A 167 -6.51 -27.75 -3.08
CA GLY A 167 -6.10 -29.16 -2.95
C GLY A 167 -4.78 -29.35 -2.20
N SER A 168 -4.68 -28.83 -0.98
CA SER A 168 -3.59 -29.05 0.00
C SER A 168 -2.16 -29.20 -0.57
N LEU A 169 -1.50 -28.07 -0.83
CA LEU A 169 -0.05 -28.04 -1.05
C LEU A 169 0.70 -27.19 -0.03
N THR A 170 0.24 -27.22 1.22
CA THR A 170 1.17 -27.29 2.37
C THR A 170 2.21 -28.41 2.18
N HIS A 171 2.02 -29.35 1.24
CA HIS A 171 2.87 -30.54 1.08
C HIS A 171 3.66 -30.69 -0.24
N THR A 172 3.53 -29.82 -1.25
CA THR A 172 4.34 -29.93 -2.51
C THR A 172 5.16 -28.69 -2.84
N LEU A 173 5.07 -27.62 -2.04
CA LEU A 173 6.05 -26.52 -2.05
C LEU A 173 7.18 -26.71 -1.03
N GLU A 174 7.01 -27.56 -0.01
CA GLU A 174 8.11 -27.99 0.86
C GLU A 174 9.12 -28.90 0.14
N SER A 175 8.77 -29.49 -1.01
CA SER A 175 9.65 -30.39 -1.76
C SER A 175 10.42 -29.74 -2.92
N MET A 176 10.33 -28.42 -3.13
CA MET A 176 11.04 -27.72 -4.21
C MET A 176 11.65 -26.35 -3.83
N VAL A 177 12.13 -26.20 -2.59
CA VAL A 177 13.09 -25.13 -2.22
C VAL A 177 14.16 -25.74 -1.30
N PRO A 178 15.47 -25.42 -1.46
CA PRO A 178 16.52 -25.91 -0.58
C PRO A 178 16.29 -25.49 0.89
N LYS A 179 16.77 -26.32 1.83
CA LYS A 179 16.70 -26.23 3.31
C LYS A 179 16.69 -24.81 3.93
N PRO A 180 16.09 -24.65 5.13
CA PRO A 180 15.77 -23.36 5.74
C PRO A 180 16.99 -22.48 5.96
N LEU A 181 16.80 -21.17 5.78
CA LEU A 181 17.87 -20.18 5.91
C LEU A 181 18.13 -19.83 7.40
N PRO A 182 19.40 -19.49 7.74
CA PRO A 182 19.84 -19.32 9.13
C PRO A 182 19.16 -18.13 9.84
N PRO A 183 19.36 -17.96 11.16
CA PRO A 183 18.84 -16.85 11.98
C PRO A 183 19.16 -15.42 11.48
N GLU A 184 19.92 -15.29 10.41
CA GLU A 184 20.38 -14.06 9.76
C GLU A 184 19.39 -13.53 8.70
N MET A 185 18.26 -14.23 8.48
CA MET A 185 17.22 -13.90 7.49
C MET A 185 15.81 -13.67 8.06
N HIS A 186 15.71 -13.32 9.35
CA HIS A 186 14.65 -12.39 9.74
C HIS A 186 14.86 -11.07 8.97
N PRO A 187 13.81 -10.26 8.66
CA PRO A 187 14.03 -8.94 8.07
C PRO A 187 15.11 -8.26 8.87
N THR A 188 16.26 -8.00 8.26
CA THR A 188 17.38 -7.46 9.03
C THR A 188 16.93 -6.13 9.60
N SER A 189 17.58 -5.66 10.67
CA SER A 189 17.31 -4.30 11.16
C SER A 189 17.41 -3.27 10.03
N SER A 190 18.22 -3.53 8.99
CA SER A 190 18.32 -2.70 7.79
C SER A 190 17.08 -2.77 6.88
N GLU A 191 16.54 -3.95 6.61
CA GLU A 191 15.28 -4.10 5.84
C GLU A 191 14.08 -3.49 6.58
N GLN A 192 14.06 -3.58 7.90
CA GLN A 192 13.04 -2.91 8.71
C GLN A 192 13.19 -1.39 8.69
N ASN A 193 14.42 -0.88 8.64
CA ASN A 193 14.68 0.55 8.52
C ASN A 193 14.26 1.10 7.16
N PHE A 194 14.41 0.31 6.08
CA PHE A 194 13.86 0.64 4.77
C PHE A 194 12.35 0.86 4.84
N THR A 195 11.60 -0.14 5.33
CA THR A 195 10.13 -0.05 5.43
C THR A 195 9.68 1.10 6.34
N LYS A 196 10.35 1.31 7.48
CA LYS A 196 10.03 2.44 8.38
C LYS A 196 10.25 3.80 7.72
N ALA A 197 11.35 3.97 6.99
CA ALA A 197 11.66 5.23 6.31
C ALA A 197 10.71 5.48 5.13
N GLU A 198 10.35 4.42 4.40
CA GLU A 198 9.34 4.44 3.34
C GLU A 198 7.97 4.89 3.86
N ASP A 199 7.46 4.22 4.90
CA ASP A 199 6.16 4.55 5.50
C ASP A 199 6.17 5.98 6.05
N PHE A 200 7.24 6.34 6.77
CA PHE A 200 7.39 7.67 7.35
C PHE A 200 7.36 8.77 6.29
N ILE A 201 8.12 8.61 5.20
CA ILE A 201 8.18 9.66 4.19
C ILE A 201 6.90 9.75 3.37
N TYR A 202 6.23 8.61 3.11
CA TYR A 202 4.92 8.59 2.50
C TYR A 202 3.91 9.39 3.33
N ASP A 203 3.82 9.08 4.62
CA ASP A 203 2.93 9.78 5.55
C ASP A 203 3.26 11.27 5.63
N GLU A 204 4.55 11.62 5.68
CA GLU A 204 4.99 13.01 5.65
C GLU A 204 4.58 13.72 4.35
N MET A 205 4.73 13.12 3.16
CA MET A 205 4.24 13.73 1.92
C MET A 205 2.73 13.95 1.96
N MET A 206 1.95 12.93 2.35
CA MET A 206 0.49 13.00 2.36
C MET A 206 -0.04 14.01 3.40
N LYS A 207 0.64 14.12 4.55
CA LYS A 207 0.38 15.11 5.58
C LYS A 207 0.75 16.52 5.11
N ASN A 208 1.93 16.68 4.50
CA ASN A 208 2.45 17.97 4.09
C ASN A 208 1.63 18.59 2.94
N LEU A 209 1.12 17.77 2.01
CA LEU A 209 0.16 18.19 0.97
C LEU A 209 -1.11 18.86 1.54
N LYS A 210 -1.48 18.54 2.78
CA LYS A 210 -2.67 19.07 3.45
C LYS A 210 -2.34 20.18 4.45
N SER A 211 -1.07 20.50 4.63
CA SER A 211 -0.65 21.47 5.64
C SER A 211 -1.05 22.90 5.25
N PRO A 212 -1.45 23.76 6.20
CA PRO A 212 -1.76 25.16 5.92
C PRO A 212 -0.60 25.91 5.23
N LYS A 213 0.64 25.60 5.62
CA LYS A 213 1.86 26.17 5.00
C LYS A 213 1.97 25.80 3.53
N PHE A 214 1.78 24.52 3.19
CA PHE A 214 1.82 24.06 1.80
C PHE A 214 0.68 24.66 0.97
N LEU A 215 -0.55 24.68 1.49
CA LEU A 215 -1.69 25.23 0.76
C LEU A 215 -1.54 26.72 0.49
N ALA A 216 -1.00 27.49 1.45
CA ALA A 216 -0.69 28.91 1.27
C ALA A 216 0.41 29.12 0.21
N MET A 217 1.49 28.36 0.29
CA MET A 217 2.60 28.39 -0.68
C MET A 217 2.15 27.98 -2.09
N LYS A 218 1.36 26.91 -2.22
CA LYS A 218 0.79 26.46 -3.49
C LYS A 218 -0.11 27.54 -4.09
N LYS A 219 -0.98 28.15 -3.28
CA LYS A 219 -1.83 29.26 -3.71
C LYS A 219 -0.99 30.43 -4.23
N GLN A 220 0.13 30.77 -3.58
CA GLN A 220 1.05 31.81 -4.06
C GLN A 220 1.71 31.44 -5.39
N PHE A 221 2.10 30.17 -5.59
CA PHE A 221 2.60 29.71 -6.89
C PHE A 221 1.52 29.77 -7.99
N GLU A 222 0.27 29.43 -7.68
CA GLU A 222 -0.87 29.47 -8.60
C GLU A 222 -1.31 30.92 -8.94
N GLU A 223 -1.31 31.83 -7.96
CA GLU A 223 -1.70 33.24 -8.12
C GLU A 223 -0.58 34.11 -8.69
N GLY A 224 0.68 33.84 -8.34
CA GLY A 224 1.87 34.56 -8.80
C GLY A 224 2.23 34.29 -10.27
N LEU A 225 1.71 33.21 -10.87
CA LEU A 225 1.96 32.87 -12.28
C LEU A 225 1.17 33.75 -13.26
N LEU A 226 0.19 34.53 -12.79
CA LEU A 226 -0.70 35.29 -13.68
C LEU A 226 -0.52 36.82 -13.63
N LEU A 227 0.05 37.43 -12.57
CA LEU A 227 -0.03 38.90 -12.41
C LEU A 227 1.20 39.64 -11.81
N HIS A 228 2.08 39.04 -10.97
CA HIS A 228 3.14 39.80 -10.24
C HIS A 228 4.48 39.04 -9.99
N PRO A 229 5.63 39.48 -10.56
CA PRO A 229 6.95 38.82 -10.39
C PRO A 229 7.54 38.81 -8.96
N LEU A 230 7.01 39.61 -8.03
CA LEU A 230 7.47 39.64 -6.63
C LEU A 230 6.84 38.52 -5.78
N ASP A 231 5.64 38.06 -6.14
CA ASP A 231 4.90 37.04 -5.39
C ASP A 231 5.48 35.62 -5.58
N THR A 232 6.18 35.38 -6.70
CA THR A 232 6.90 34.12 -6.94
C THR A 232 8.16 34.00 -6.09
N ALA A 233 8.85 35.11 -5.81
CA ALA A 233 10.04 35.09 -4.93
C ALA A 233 9.69 34.71 -3.48
N ASP A 234 8.56 35.20 -2.98
CA ASP A 234 8.04 34.84 -1.65
C ASP A 234 7.61 33.37 -1.58
N ALA A 235 7.01 32.82 -2.65
CA ALA A 235 6.66 31.40 -2.73
C ALA A 235 7.90 30.50 -2.76
N TYR A 236 8.93 30.87 -3.52
CA TYR A 236 10.22 30.15 -3.50
C TYR A 236 10.92 30.24 -2.14
N LYS A 237 10.86 31.40 -1.49
CA LYS A 237 11.37 31.56 -0.12
C LYS A 237 10.59 30.70 0.88
N ALA A 238 9.26 30.64 0.77
CA ALA A 238 8.43 29.79 1.62
C ALA A 238 8.76 28.30 1.45
N PHE A 239 9.00 27.85 0.21
CA PHE A 239 9.46 26.49 -0.06
C PHE A 239 10.85 26.23 0.52
N TYR A 240 11.80 27.15 0.29
CA TYR A 240 13.15 27.09 0.85
C TYR A 240 13.14 27.02 2.39
N ASP A 241 12.34 27.85 3.06
CA ASP A 241 12.25 27.89 4.51
C ASP A 241 11.71 26.58 5.11
N LEU A 242 10.96 25.79 4.33
CA LEU A 242 10.48 24.47 4.72
C LEU A 242 11.56 23.39 4.60
N VAL A 243 12.33 23.40 3.51
CA VAL A 243 13.24 22.31 3.10
C VAL A 243 14.71 22.55 3.44
N GLN A 244 15.09 23.77 3.86
CA GLN A 244 16.44 24.07 4.33
C GLN A 244 16.85 23.19 5.52
N THR A 245 18.14 23.09 5.78
CA THR A 245 18.69 22.40 6.96
C THR A 245 18.01 22.88 8.25
N ASP A 246 17.64 21.94 9.12
CA ASP A 246 16.87 22.16 10.35
C ASP A 246 15.46 22.74 10.12
N GLY A 247 15.02 22.80 8.86
CA GLY A 247 13.68 23.20 8.46
C GLY A 247 12.64 22.12 8.78
N PRO A 248 11.33 22.47 8.80
CA PRO A 248 10.26 21.52 9.10
C PRO A 248 10.19 20.29 8.20
N TRP A 249 10.75 20.36 6.98
CA TRP A 249 10.82 19.27 6.00
C TRP A 249 12.26 18.77 5.78
N ASP A 250 13.18 19.06 6.71
CA ASP A 250 14.47 18.38 6.76
C ASP A 250 14.29 17.00 7.41
N HIS A 251 13.89 16.01 6.62
CA HIS A 251 13.60 14.66 7.11
C HIS A 251 14.85 13.83 7.38
N LYS A 252 16.04 14.27 6.94
CA LYS A 252 17.30 13.54 7.13
C LYS A 252 17.59 13.26 8.63
N PRO A 253 17.58 14.25 9.54
CA PRO A 253 17.71 13.98 10.98
C PRO A 253 16.54 13.17 11.55
N MET A 254 15.32 13.38 11.07
CA MET A 254 14.12 12.67 11.57
C MET A 254 14.16 11.18 11.26
N ILE A 255 14.58 10.81 10.04
CA ILE A 255 14.74 9.42 9.62
C ILE A 255 15.84 8.74 10.44
N ARG A 256 16.96 9.43 10.67
CA ARG A 256 18.06 8.95 11.52
C ARG A 256 17.60 8.65 12.94
N ASP A 257 16.80 9.53 13.53
CA ASP A 257 16.23 9.31 14.87
C ASP A 257 15.20 8.18 14.89
N LEU A 258 14.34 8.10 13.86
CA LEU A 258 13.33 7.03 13.69
C LEU A 258 13.95 5.63 13.71
N VAL A 259 15.12 5.47 13.09
CA VAL A 259 15.83 4.19 13.01
C VAL A 259 16.94 4.02 14.04
N GLY A 260 17.22 5.06 14.84
CA GLY A 260 18.22 5.05 15.91
C GLY A 260 19.68 5.06 15.42
N ILE A 261 19.98 5.71 14.28
CA ILE A 261 21.31 5.68 13.64
C ILE A 261 21.88 7.08 13.45
N GLN A 262 23.11 7.29 13.92
CA GLN A 262 23.76 8.61 13.94
C GLN A 262 24.99 8.72 13.02
N LYS A 263 25.60 7.60 12.56
CA LYS A 263 26.74 7.58 11.61
C LYS A 263 27.10 6.16 11.17
N GLY A 264 27.90 6.03 10.11
CA GLY A 264 28.52 4.77 9.67
C GLY A 264 27.65 3.95 8.71
N ASP A 265 27.92 2.64 8.60
CA ASP A 265 27.25 1.74 7.64
C ASP A 265 25.73 1.61 7.90
N GLY A 266 25.23 2.00 9.07
CA GLY A 266 23.79 2.04 9.36
C GLY A 266 22.99 3.09 8.56
N LEU A 267 23.66 3.96 7.81
CA LEU A 267 22.99 4.96 6.95
C LEU A 267 22.56 4.39 5.59
N TYR A 268 22.82 3.11 5.34
CA TYR A 268 22.33 2.38 4.17
C TYR A 268 21.23 1.43 4.59
N PHE A 269 20.07 1.54 3.93
CA PHE A 269 18.90 0.70 4.18
C PHE A 269 18.75 -0.30 3.05
N GLN A 270 18.66 -1.57 3.43
CA GLN A 270 18.51 -2.66 2.51
C GLN A 270 17.08 -2.73 1.95
N GLN A 271 16.96 -2.76 0.63
CA GLN A 271 15.68 -3.03 0.00
C GLN A 271 15.25 -4.47 0.33
N PRO A 272 14.05 -4.68 0.91
CA PRO A 272 13.60 -5.99 1.36
C PRO A 272 13.71 -7.07 0.28
N GLY A 273 14.32 -8.20 0.64
CA GLY A 273 14.45 -9.36 -0.26
C GLY A 273 15.47 -9.21 -1.39
N THR A 274 16.31 -8.17 -1.35
CA THR A 274 17.39 -7.96 -2.35
C THR A 274 18.71 -7.66 -1.64
N ASP A 275 19.84 -7.76 -2.32
CA ASP A 275 21.14 -7.36 -1.79
C ASP A 275 21.44 -5.87 -1.95
N ARG A 276 20.51 -5.09 -2.53
CA ARG A 276 20.67 -3.66 -2.80
C ARG A 276 20.40 -2.85 -1.55
N GLN A 277 21.26 -1.88 -1.26
CA GLN A 277 21.10 -0.93 -0.18
C GLN A 277 21.18 0.50 -0.70
N VAL A 278 20.19 1.30 -0.34
CA VAL A 278 20.11 2.73 -0.68
C VAL A 278 20.52 3.57 0.50
N TYR A 279 21.09 4.73 0.23
CA TYR A 279 21.43 5.69 1.28
C TYR A 279 20.16 6.38 1.81
N TYR A 280 20.13 6.64 3.11
CA TYR A 280 18.91 7.10 3.82
C TYR A 280 18.39 8.48 3.39
N ASP A 281 19.20 9.29 2.72
CA ASP A 281 18.77 10.61 2.23
C ASP A 281 17.82 10.54 1.02
N LEU A 282 17.80 9.40 0.33
CA LEU A 282 16.90 9.09 -0.77
C LEU A 282 15.46 9.52 -0.45
N TYR A 283 14.95 9.14 0.72
CA TYR A 283 13.58 9.42 1.12
C TYR A 283 13.31 10.94 1.19
N SER A 284 14.20 11.70 1.85
CA SER A 284 14.05 13.17 1.96
C SER A 284 14.14 13.86 0.61
N ASN A 285 14.99 13.39 -0.31
CA ASN A 285 15.14 13.97 -1.65
C ASN A 285 13.96 13.60 -2.57
N VAL A 286 13.40 12.39 -2.45
CA VAL A 286 12.14 12.01 -3.13
C VAL A 286 10.97 12.88 -2.64
N HIS A 287 10.86 13.13 -1.33
CA HIS A 287 9.87 14.05 -0.77
C HIS A 287 10.03 15.47 -1.34
N TYR A 288 11.26 15.98 -1.38
CA TYR A 288 11.56 17.30 -1.95
C TYR A 288 11.03 17.43 -3.39
N GLY A 289 11.35 16.47 -4.26
CA GLY A 289 10.90 16.48 -5.65
C GLY A 289 9.38 16.41 -5.77
N TYR A 290 8.75 15.52 -5.01
CA TYR A 290 7.30 15.34 -5.02
C TYR A 290 6.55 16.58 -4.51
N MET A 291 6.96 17.13 -3.35
CA MET A 291 6.32 18.29 -2.74
C MET A 291 6.55 19.58 -3.52
N GLY A 292 7.75 19.76 -4.07
CA GLY A 292 8.07 20.89 -4.94
C GLY A 292 7.21 20.87 -6.22
N ARG A 293 7.10 19.69 -6.84
CA ARG A 293 6.26 19.52 -8.02
C ARG A 293 4.79 19.75 -7.70
N ALA A 294 4.33 19.28 -6.54
CA ALA A 294 2.97 19.48 -6.05
C ALA A 294 2.61 20.94 -5.77
N ALA A 295 3.60 21.74 -5.36
CA ALA A 295 3.46 23.17 -5.17
C ALA A 295 3.36 23.95 -6.48
N GLY A 296 3.66 23.32 -7.62
CA GLY A 296 3.67 23.95 -8.94
C GLY A 296 5.05 24.38 -9.43
N ILE A 297 6.13 24.03 -8.71
CA ILE A 297 7.49 24.36 -9.14
C ILE A 297 7.84 23.55 -10.40
N PRO A 298 8.41 24.18 -11.45
CA PRO A 298 8.85 23.46 -12.64
C PRO A 298 9.98 22.44 -12.33
N PRO A 299 9.96 21.25 -12.94
CA PRO A 299 10.99 20.21 -12.74
C PRO A 299 12.43 20.73 -12.89
N ALA A 300 12.71 21.49 -13.95
CA ALA A 300 14.03 22.05 -14.23
C ALA A 300 14.60 22.92 -13.11
N LEU A 301 13.74 23.54 -12.29
CA LEU A 301 14.17 24.34 -11.15
C LEU A 301 14.39 23.49 -9.90
N LEU A 302 13.57 22.47 -9.67
CA LEU A 302 13.75 21.51 -8.57
C LEU A 302 15.02 20.68 -8.75
N GLU A 303 15.38 20.37 -9.99
CA GLU A 303 16.62 19.67 -10.34
C GLU A 303 17.84 20.62 -10.27
N ALA A 304 17.65 21.94 -10.43
CA ALA A 304 18.73 22.91 -10.38
C ALA A 304 19.04 23.46 -8.97
N ILE A 305 18.05 23.56 -8.08
CA ILE A 305 18.21 24.17 -6.74
C ILE A 305 19.18 23.41 -5.82
N PRO A 306 19.12 22.07 -5.71
CA PRO A 306 20.10 21.30 -4.95
C PRO A 306 21.53 21.58 -5.45
N ASN A 307 21.68 21.83 -6.75
CA ASN A 307 22.95 22.06 -7.46
C ASN A 307 23.50 23.51 -7.34
N ILE A 308 22.83 24.40 -6.58
CA ILE A 308 23.34 25.74 -6.27
C ILE A 308 24.29 25.64 -5.06
N PRO A 309 25.58 26.03 -5.18
CA PRO A 309 26.54 25.90 -4.09
C PRO A 309 26.25 26.91 -2.97
N THR A 310 25.49 26.48 -1.97
CA THR A 310 25.16 27.26 -0.76
C THR A 310 25.95 26.73 0.45
N GLY A 311 27.27 26.94 0.44
CA GLY A 311 28.14 26.59 1.58
C GLY A 311 28.62 25.13 1.56
N PRO A 312 29.15 24.57 2.67
CA PRO A 312 29.97 23.36 2.69
C PRO A 312 29.14 22.07 2.57
N THR A 313 28.04 22.11 1.82
CA THR A 313 27.29 20.92 1.42
C THR A 313 28.07 20.21 0.32
N GLY A 314 28.17 18.88 0.46
CA GLY A 314 29.02 18.04 -0.37
C GLY A 314 28.71 18.16 -1.85
N VAL A 315 29.67 17.74 -2.68
CA VAL A 315 29.47 17.60 -4.12
C VAL A 315 28.21 16.76 -4.36
N ASN A 316 27.15 17.34 -4.92
CA ASN A 316 25.97 16.58 -5.32
C ASN A 316 26.40 15.50 -6.32
N ASP A 317 25.97 14.27 -6.05
CA ASP A 317 26.23 13.14 -6.93
C ASP A 317 25.01 12.82 -7.78
N ALA A 318 25.19 11.97 -8.80
CA ALA A 318 24.15 11.64 -9.76
C ALA A 318 22.92 10.93 -9.11
N SER A 319 23.05 10.47 -7.87
CA SER A 319 21.95 9.83 -7.13
C SER A 319 20.95 10.87 -6.65
N ASP A 320 21.40 12.03 -6.17
CA ASP A 320 20.51 13.09 -5.68
C ASP A 320 19.57 13.60 -6.76
N ASP A 321 20.11 13.80 -7.98
CA ASP A 321 19.31 14.19 -9.14
C ASP A 321 18.25 13.13 -9.47
N LEU A 322 18.60 11.83 -9.40
CA LEU A 322 17.66 10.73 -9.61
C LEU A 322 16.58 10.66 -8.52
N TYR A 323 16.91 10.92 -7.27
CA TYR A 323 15.95 10.93 -6.16
C TYR A 323 14.89 12.02 -6.35
N VAL A 324 15.34 13.24 -6.66
CA VAL A 324 14.44 14.38 -6.91
C VAL A 324 13.59 14.12 -8.15
N ALA A 325 14.19 13.65 -9.24
CA ALA A 325 13.48 13.31 -10.47
C ALA A 325 12.42 12.23 -10.24
N ALA A 326 12.70 11.23 -9.41
CA ALA A 326 11.72 10.20 -9.05
C ALA A 326 10.52 10.78 -8.29
N GLY A 327 10.75 11.69 -7.33
CA GLY A 327 9.67 12.39 -6.63
C GLY A 327 8.79 13.22 -7.59
N ILE A 328 9.42 13.94 -8.52
CA ILE A 328 8.72 14.69 -9.58
C ILE A 328 7.88 13.75 -10.45
N ALA A 329 8.48 12.67 -10.95
CA ALA A 329 7.82 11.70 -11.82
C ALA A 329 6.64 11.02 -11.12
N MET A 330 6.76 10.71 -9.83
CA MET A 330 5.68 10.17 -9.02
C MET A 330 4.50 11.16 -8.92
N TYR A 331 4.77 12.45 -8.68
CA TYR A 331 3.70 13.45 -8.66
C TYR A 331 3.07 13.66 -10.05
N ASP A 332 3.87 13.74 -11.11
CA ASP A 332 3.34 13.90 -12.47
C ASP A 332 2.46 12.70 -12.89
N LYS A 333 2.81 11.50 -12.43
CA LYS A 333 2.08 10.27 -12.74
C LYS A 333 0.82 10.09 -11.90
N TYR A 334 0.88 10.36 -10.59
CA TYR A 334 -0.17 9.99 -9.64
C TYR A 334 -0.88 11.19 -9.01
N GLY A 335 -0.30 12.39 -9.11
CA GLY A 335 -0.83 13.62 -8.52
C GLY A 335 -0.94 13.54 -6.99
N PRO A 336 -1.72 14.43 -6.35
CA PRO A 336 -1.80 14.55 -4.89
C PRO A 336 -2.46 13.35 -4.18
N ASN A 337 -2.98 12.36 -4.93
CA ASN A 337 -3.70 11.20 -4.41
C ASN A 337 -2.88 9.90 -4.55
N MET A 338 -1.56 10.00 -4.65
CA MET A 338 -0.67 8.83 -4.72
C MET A 338 -0.90 7.91 -3.51
N THR A 339 -1.12 6.62 -3.78
CA THR A 339 -1.27 5.58 -2.76
C THR A 339 0.10 5.08 -2.28
N ALA A 340 0.15 4.50 -1.07
CA ALA A 340 1.38 3.90 -0.55
C ALA A 340 1.95 2.83 -1.49
N THR A 341 1.09 2.02 -2.13
CA THR A 341 1.51 1.02 -3.12
C THR A 341 2.16 1.65 -4.36
N GLN A 342 1.62 2.77 -4.85
CA GLN A 342 2.22 3.50 -5.98
C GLN A 342 3.53 4.16 -5.59
N PHE A 343 3.64 4.65 -4.36
CA PHE A 343 4.89 5.17 -3.82
C PHE A 343 5.97 4.07 -3.73
N HIS A 344 5.62 2.91 -3.18
CA HIS A 344 6.50 1.73 -3.13
C HIS A 344 6.99 1.29 -4.51
N GLN A 345 6.08 1.27 -5.50
CA GLN A 345 6.46 0.99 -6.88
C GLN A 345 7.41 2.06 -7.42
N GLY A 346 7.15 3.34 -7.14
CA GLY A 346 8.02 4.44 -7.54
C GLY A 346 9.42 4.34 -6.93
N LEU A 347 9.54 3.98 -5.65
CA LEU A 347 10.82 3.73 -5.00
C LEU A 347 11.55 2.53 -5.62
N THR A 348 10.80 1.46 -5.94
CA THR A 348 11.37 0.29 -6.63
C THR A 348 11.89 0.66 -8.02
N ASP A 349 11.14 1.46 -8.78
CA ASP A 349 11.55 1.94 -10.10
C ASP A 349 12.80 2.83 -10.01
N LEU A 350 12.88 3.72 -9.01
CA LEU A 350 14.06 4.52 -8.71
C LEU A 350 15.27 3.63 -8.39
N ILE A 351 15.12 2.62 -7.53
CA ILE A 351 16.22 1.71 -7.17
C ILE A 351 16.74 0.96 -8.39
N ASN A 352 15.85 0.54 -9.29
CA ASN A 352 16.24 -0.07 -10.55
C ASN A 352 17.01 0.92 -11.45
N GLN A 353 16.65 2.20 -11.46
CA GLN A 353 17.38 3.23 -12.20
C GLN A 353 18.76 3.50 -11.60
N LEU A 354 18.88 3.56 -10.27
CA LEU A 354 20.16 3.69 -9.56
C LEU A 354 21.09 2.52 -9.91
N ASP A 355 20.59 1.29 -9.86
CA ASP A 355 21.35 0.08 -10.19
C ASP A 355 21.82 0.09 -11.66
N ALA A 356 20.94 0.43 -12.60
CA ALA A 356 21.29 0.57 -14.01
C ALA A 356 22.33 1.69 -14.24
N ALA A 357 22.18 2.84 -13.58
CA ALA A 357 23.12 3.95 -13.66
C ALA A 357 24.50 3.56 -13.10
N GLN A 358 24.54 2.88 -11.95
CA GLN A 358 25.78 2.40 -11.33
C GLN A 358 26.49 1.38 -12.23
N GLN A 359 25.75 0.43 -12.81
CA GLN A 359 26.28 -0.55 -13.77
C GLN A 359 26.82 0.09 -15.04
N SER A 360 26.26 1.24 -15.45
CA SER A 360 26.76 2.04 -16.58
C SER A 360 28.01 2.89 -16.25
N GLY A 361 28.51 2.81 -15.01
CA GLY A 361 29.70 3.52 -14.56
C GLY A 361 29.45 4.94 -14.03
N GLN A 362 28.19 5.32 -13.79
CA GLN A 362 27.89 6.58 -13.10
C GLN A 362 28.23 6.49 -11.62
N ASN A 363 28.60 7.62 -11.03
CA ASN A 363 28.87 7.71 -9.60
C ASN A 363 27.54 7.72 -8.83
N ILE A 364 27.08 6.52 -8.44
CA ILE A 364 25.81 6.30 -7.72
C ILE A 364 26.07 5.80 -6.30
N THR A 365 25.37 6.41 -5.35
CA THR A 365 25.43 6.15 -3.91
C THR A 365 24.46 5.02 -3.54
N MET A 366 24.80 3.82 -3.99
CA MET A 366 24.12 2.55 -3.68
C MET A 366 25.16 1.46 -3.40
N LYS A 367 24.84 0.50 -2.52
CA LYS A 367 25.70 -0.65 -2.18
C LYS A 367 25.01 -1.98 -2.51
N HIS A 368 25.81 -3.03 -2.73
CA HIS A 368 25.35 -4.42 -2.83
C HIS A 368 25.96 -5.28 -1.71
N GLY A 369 25.17 -6.22 -1.18
CA GLY A 369 25.57 -7.19 -0.16
C GLY A 369 25.44 -6.70 1.28
N TYR A 370 25.46 -7.62 2.25
CA TYR A 370 25.45 -7.32 3.69
C TYR A 370 26.87 -7.06 4.18
N LYS A 371 27.07 -6.08 5.08
CA LYS A 371 28.32 -5.92 5.84
C LYS A 371 28.09 -6.20 7.31
#